data_AF-X1Q5Y5-F1
#
_entry.id   AF-X1Q5Y5-F1
#
_cell.length_a   1.000
_cell.length_b   1.000
_cell.length_c   1.000
_cell.angle_alpha   90.00
_cell.angle_beta   90.00
_cell.angle_gamma   90.00
#
_symmetry.space_group_name_H-M   'P 1'
#
loop_
_entity.id
_entity.type
_entity.pdbx_description
1 polymer ?
#
loop_
_entity_poly.entity_id
_entity_poly.type
_entity_poly.pdbx_seq_one_letter_code
_entity_poly.pdbx_strand_id
1 'polypeptide(L)' 'MKVLRMSLLLIMLFSLMSAICYGQTAEDYCDKGVDYANKGMFDEAMAECKGALEINPDSAEAHNNLA' A
#
# COMPACT_ATOMS: atom_id res chain seq x y z
N MET A 1 -34.10 -21.32 -0.70
CA MET A 1 -33.38 -20.68 -1.84
C MET A 1 -33.13 -19.17 -1.69
N LYS A 2 -34.01 -18.40 -1.02
CA LYS A 2 -33.82 -16.93 -0.84
C LYS A 2 -32.64 -16.57 0.09
N VAL A 3 -32.49 -17.26 1.23
CA VAL A 3 -31.41 -17.03 2.20
C VAL A 3 -30.03 -17.34 1.61
N LEU A 4 -29.90 -18.44 0.84
CA LEU A 4 -28.66 -18.83 0.17
C LEU A 4 -28.20 -17.81 -0.88
N ARG A 5 -29.14 -17.23 -1.64
CA ARG A 5 -28.83 -16.16 -2.59
C ARG A 5 -28.37 -14.88 -1.90
N MET A 6 -28.96 -14.56 -0.74
CA MET A 6 -28.62 -13.37 0.04
C MET A 6 -27.24 -13.49 0.69
N SER A 7 -26.88 -14.66 1.20
CA SER A 7 -25.52 -14.93 1.70
C SER A 7 -24.46 -14.92 0.60
N LEU A 8 -24.77 -15.45 -0.60
CA LEU A 8 -23.87 -15.36 -1.75
C LEU A 8 -23.58 -13.92 -2.19
N LEU A 9 -24.58 -13.03 -2.15
CA LEU A 9 -24.42 -11.61 -2.48
C LEU A 9 -23.52 -10.89 -1.46
N LEU A 10 -23.67 -11.19 -0.17
CA LEU A 10 -22.85 -10.59 0.89
C LEU A 10 -21.38 -11.00 0.79
N ILE A 11 -21.09 -12.26 0.45
CA ILE A 11 -19.72 -12.75 0.25
C ILE A 11 -19.07 -12.07 -0.96
N MET A 12 -19.81 -11.92 -2.07
CA MET A 12 -19.30 -11.20 -3.25
C MET A 12 -19.01 -9.72 -2.95
N LEU A 13 -19.87 -9.05 -2.18
CA LEU A 13 -19.65 -7.66 -1.77
C LEU A 13 -18.40 -7.50 -0.87
N PHE A 14 -18.16 -8.45 0.04
CA PHE A 14 -16.98 -8.43 0.90
C PHE A 14 -15.67 -8.57 0.09
N SER A 15 -15.66 -9.45 -0.92
CA SER A 15 -14.50 -9.60 -1.83
C SER A 15 -14.25 -8.38 -2.73
N LEU A 16 -15.28 -7.57 -3.00
CA LEU A 16 -15.13 -6.33 -3.77
C LEU A 16 -14.55 -5.19 -2.93
N MET A 17 -14.80 -5.17 -1.61
CA MET A 17 -14.27 -4.15 -0.70
C MET A 17 -12.75 -4.27 -0.49
N SER A 18 -12.18 -5.48 -0.50
CA SER A 18 -10.73 -5.66 -0.48
C SER A 18 -10.02 -5.13 -1.72
N ALA A 19 -10.73 -5.05 -2.86
CA ALA A 19 -10.19 -4.49 -4.10
C ALA A 19 -10.29 -2.95 -4.17
N ILE A 20 -11.09 -2.32 -3.31
CA ILE A 20 -11.39 -0.88 -3.35
C ILE A 20 -10.71 -0.11 -2.19
N CYS A 21 -10.26 -0.78 -1.12
CA CYS A 21 -9.93 -0.10 0.14
C CYS A 21 -8.50 -0.32 0.70
N TYR A 22 -7.52 -0.70 -0.12
CA TYR A 22 -6.11 -0.55 0.23
C TYR A 22 -5.45 0.35 -0.82
N GLY A 23 -5.82 1.62 -0.84
CA GLY A 23 -5.02 2.60 -1.56
C GLY A 23 -3.71 2.74 -0.79
N GLN A 24 -2.64 2.10 -1.28
CA GLN A 24 -1.31 2.33 -0.73
C GLN A 24 -1.01 3.82 -0.83
N THR A 25 -0.71 4.42 0.31
CA THR A 25 -0.36 5.84 0.40
C THR A 25 1.15 6.01 0.23
N ALA A 26 1.59 7.22 -0.08
CA ALA A 26 3.03 7.51 -0.11
C ALA A 26 3.72 7.20 1.24
N GLU A 27 3.01 7.38 2.35
CA GLU A 27 3.48 7.07 3.71
C GLU A 27 3.71 5.56 3.90
N ASP A 28 2.79 4.71 3.42
CA ASP A 28 2.96 3.24 3.47
C ASP A 28 4.21 2.76 2.72
N TYR A 29 4.56 3.43 1.61
CA TYR A 29 5.78 3.15 0.86
C TYR A 29 7.02 3.66 1.60
N CYS A 30 6.95 4.82 2.25
CA CYS A 30 8.04 5.32 3.09
C CYS A 30 8.34 4.39 4.26
N ASP A 31 7.32 3.93 4.97
CA ASP A 31 7.44 2.99 6.10
C ASP A 31 8.14 1.68 5.68
N LYS A 32 7.72 1.11 4.55
CA LYS A 32 8.40 -0.08 3.99
C LYS A 32 9.83 0.20 3.61
N GLY A 33 10.10 1.38 3.05
CA GLY A 33 11.46 1.83 2.72
C GLY A 33 12.36 1.82 3.95
N VAL A 34 11.87 2.39 5.06
CA VAL A 34 12.56 2.38 6.36
C VAL A 34 12.78 0.95 6.87
N ASP A 35 11.77 0.08 6.77
CA ASP A 35 11.89 -1.32 7.17
C ASP A 35 12.94 -2.10 6.39
N TYR A 36 13.05 -1.86 5.07
CA TYR A 36 14.10 -2.45 4.25
C TYR A 36 15.48 -1.89 4.60
N ALA A 37 15.58 -0.57 4.82
CA ALA A 37 16.83 0.05 5.25
C ALA A 37 17.32 -0.52 6.60
N ASN A 38 16.41 -0.74 7.55
CA ASN A 38 16.72 -1.37 8.84
C ASN A 38 17.22 -2.83 8.69
N LYS A 39 16.86 -3.50 7.60
CA LYS A 39 17.35 -4.85 7.25
C LYS A 39 18.65 -4.82 6.43
N GLY A 40 19.18 -3.63 6.12
CA GLY A 40 20.35 -3.45 5.25
C GLY A 40 20.05 -3.65 3.75
N MET A 41 18.77 -3.73 3.39
CA MET A 41 18.27 -3.93 2.02
C MET A 41 18.06 -2.57 1.36
N PHE A 42 19.14 -1.87 1.06
CA PHE A 42 19.09 -0.47 0.61
C PHE A 42 18.48 -0.30 -0.78
N ASP A 43 18.68 -1.27 -1.69
CA ASP A 43 18.12 -1.22 -3.04
C ASP A 43 16.58 -1.27 -3.00
N GLU A 44 16.03 -2.17 -2.19
CA GLU A 44 14.59 -2.28 -1.93
C GLU A 44 14.05 -1.05 -1.21
N ALA A 45 14.80 -0.51 -0.23
CA ALA A 45 14.42 0.73 0.44
C ALA A 45 14.28 1.90 -0.53
N MET A 46 15.23 2.05 -1.45
CA MET A 46 15.19 3.07 -2.51
C MET A 46 14.03 2.84 -3.48
N ALA A 47 13.71 1.59 -3.80
CA ALA A 47 12.59 1.27 -4.68
C ALA A 47 11.25 1.68 -4.06
N GLU A 48 11.05 1.40 -2.77
CA GLU A 48 9.82 1.80 -2.06
C GLU A 48 9.71 3.33 -1.95
N CYS A 49 10.79 4.05 -1.61
CA CYS A 49 10.76 5.51 -1.56
C CYS A 49 10.49 6.17 -2.93
N LYS A 50 10.93 5.54 -4.02
CA LYS A 50 10.56 5.98 -5.38
C LYS A 50 9.07 5.74 -5.66
N GLY A 51 8.53 4.60 -5.24
CA GLY A 51 7.09 4.34 -5.31
C GLY A 51 6.26 5.36 -4.53
N ALA A 52 6.75 5.81 -3.37
CA ALA A 52 6.13 6.90 -2.61
C ALA A 52 6.06 8.21 -3.43
N LEU A 53 7.12 8.54 -4.19
CA LEU A 53 7.16 9.70 -5.07
C LEU A 53 6.27 9.56 -6.32
N GLU A 54 6.01 8.34 -6.79
CA GLU A 54 5.04 8.10 -7.87
C GLU A 54 3.60 8.40 -7.42
N ILE A 55 3.29 8.18 -6.13
CA ILE A 55 1.98 8.45 -5.54
C ILE A 55 1.85 9.91 -5.12
N ASN A 56 2.85 10.44 -4.43
CA ASN A 56 2.92 11.82 -4.01
C ASN A 56 4.33 12.39 -4.28
N PRO A 57 4.52 13.08 -5.42
CA PRO A 57 5.80 13.69 -5.77
C PRO A 57 6.33 14.70 -4.74
N ASP A 58 5.45 15.28 -3.92
CA ASP A 58 5.78 16.27 -2.90
C ASP A 58 5.91 15.65 -1.49
N SER A 59 5.98 14.31 -1.38
CA SER A 59 6.17 13.63 -0.10
C SER A 59 7.51 14.00 0.52
N ALA A 60 7.47 14.88 1.54
CA ALA A 60 8.66 15.31 2.28
C ALA A 60 9.40 14.13 2.90
N GLU A 61 8.67 13.11 3.36
CA GLU A 61 9.24 11.89 3.93
C GLU A 61 9.99 11.07 2.87
N ALA A 62 9.42 10.89 1.69
CA ALA A 62 10.08 10.16 0.60
C ALA A 62 11.36 10.87 0.14
N HIS A 63 11.33 12.21 0.07
CA HIS A 63 12.53 13.00 -0.22
C HIS A 63 13.59 12.88 0.87
N ASN A 64 13.19 12.88 2.15
CA ASN A 64 14.12 12.70 3.27
C ASN A 64 14.75 11.31 3.28
N ASN A 65 13.98 10.26 2.97
CA ASN A 65 14.47 8.87 2.98
C ASN A 65 15.36 8.54 1.77
N LEU A 66 15.36 9.38 0.72
CA LEU A 66 16.23 9.27 -0.46
C LEU A 66 17.53 10.11 -0.35
N ALA A 67 17.64 11.00 0.64
CA ALA A 67 18.75 11.92 0.81
C ALA A 67 19.97 11.24 1.47
#